data_AF-A0A1E4BCP6-F1
#
_entry.id   AF-A0A1E4BCP6-F1
#
_cell.length_a   1.000
_cell.length_b   1.000
_cell.length_c   1.000
_cell.angle_alpha   90.00
_cell.angle_beta   90.00
_cell.angle_gamma   90.00
#
_symmetry.space_group_name_H-M   'P 1'
#
loop_
_entity.id
_entity.type
_entity.pdbx_description
1 polymer ?
#
loop_
_entity_poly.entity_id
_entity_poly.type
_entity_poly.pdbx_seq_one_letter_code
_entity_poly.pdbx_strand_id
1 'polypeptide(L)'
;MAAHIKPRSRCSAAEKKRVDDNVMGVCVLGCDALFERGIVYVQQDGKVQSAASGALTQSLTEHVSKLVGRVCTAWTPASERFFAWHAGHHEAIRRRTEAQRLGT
;
A
#
# COMPACT_ATOMS: atom_id res chain seq x y z
N MET A 1 10.80 -5.13 -9.90
CA MET A 1 10.99 -3.67 -9.91
C MET A 1 11.27 -3.21 -8.49
N ALA A 2 11.86 -2.03 -8.31
CA ALA A 2 11.99 -1.39 -7.00
C ALA A 2 11.03 -0.20 -6.94
N ALA A 3 10.22 -0.11 -5.90
CA ALA A 3 9.27 0.97 -5.68
C ALA A 3 9.50 1.61 -4.32
N HIS A 4 9.25 2.92 -4.21
CA HIS A 4 9.24 3.55 -2.88
C HIS A 4 7.97 3.15 -2.13
N ILE A 5 8.07 2.82 -0.84
CA ILE A 5 6.91 2.52 0.01
C ILE A 5 6.08 3.78 0.22
N LYS A 6 6.72 4.86 0.71
CA LYS A 6 6.20 6.22 0.67
C LYS A 6 6.65 6.87 -0.65
N PRO A 7 5.74 7.29 -1.54
CA PRO A 7 6.09 7.85 -2.84
C PRO A 7 7.15 8.94 -2.75
N ARG A 8 8.12 8.91 -3.68
CA ARG A 8 9.25 9.86 -3.69
C ARG A 8 8.80 11.33 -3.73
N SER A 9 7.69 11.61 -4.40
CA SER A 9 7.06 12.94 -4.47
C SER A 9 6.51 13.44 -3.13
N ARG A 10 6.24 12.53 -2.19
CA ARG A 10 5.74 12.82 -0.84
C ARG A 10 6.81 12.71 0.25
N CYS A 11 8.03 12.32 -0.12
CA CYS A 11 9.15 12.20 0.80
C CYS A 11 9.85 13.54 1.03
N SER A 12 10.28 13.78 2.27
CA SER A 12 11.27 14.80 2.60
C SER A 12 12.64 14.47 1.98
N ALA A 13 13.55 15.44 1.97
CA ALA A 13 14.91 15.22 1.47
C ALA A 13 15.67 14.12 2.24
N ALA A 14 15.42 14.01 3.55
CA ALA A 14 16.01 12.95 4.38
C ALA A 14 15.41 11.58 4.04
N GLU A 15 14.08 11.49 3.90
CA GLU A 15 13.39 10.23 3.56
C GLU A 15 13.79 9.72 2.17
N LYS A 16 14.05 10.61 1.21
CA LYS A 16 14.55 10.24 -0.13
C LYS A 16 15.91 9.52 -0.11
N LYS A 17 16.70 9.69 0.97
CA LYS A 17 18.00 9.03 1.17
C LYS A 17 17.89 7.70 1.91
N ARG A 18 16.72 7.38 2.48
CA ARG A 18 16.46 6.13 3.22
C ARG A 18 16.11 5.00 2.25
N VAL A 19 17.04 4.68 1.35
CA VAL A 19 16.80 3.66 0.31
C VAL A 19 16.54 2.30 0.93
N ASP A 20 17.28 1.93 1.99
CA ASP A 20 17.14 0.62 2.65
C ASP A 20 15.82 0.43 3.39
N ASP A 21 15.14 1.53 3.76
CA ASP A 21 13.93 1.48 4.59
C ASP A 21 12.67 1.89 3.82
N ASN A 22 12.80 2.68 2.76
CA ASN A 22 11.69 3.26 2.01
C ASN A 22 11.61 2.74 0.57
N VAL A 23 12.36 1.69 0.22
CA VAL A 23 12.28 1.03 -1.07
C VAL A 23 12.07 -0.46 -0.86
N MET A 24 11.18 -1.05 -1.64
CA MET A 24 10.93 -2.48 -1.62
C MET A 24 10.98 -3.08 -3.03
N GLY A 25 11.34 -4.35 -3.09
CA GLY A 25 11.11 -5.17 -4.28
C GLY A 25 9.61 -5.41 -4.48
N VAL A 26 9.13 -5.17 -5.69
CA VAL A 26 7.73 -5.39 -6.04
C VAL A 26 7.60 -5.94 -7.47
N CYS A 27 6.61 -6.81 -7.68
CA CYS A 27 6.38 -7.39 -9.00
C CYS A 27 5.67 -6.37 -9.90
N VAL A 28 6.18 -6.22 -11.12
CA VAL A 28 5.57 -5.37 -12.17
C VAL A 28 4.27 -5.98 -12.72
N LEU A 29 4.08 -7.29 -12.53
CA LEU A 29 2.91 -8.02 -13.02
C LEU A 29 1.62 -7.68 -12.26
N GLY A 30 1.68 -7.01 -11.10
CA GLY A 30 0.45 -6.59 -10.42
C GLY A 30 0.63 -5.99 -9.03
N CYS A 31 1.53 -6.52 -8.18
CA CYS A 31 1.65 -6.04 -6.79
C CYS A 31 1.99 -4.55 -6.72
N ASP A 32 2.74 -4.04 -7.69
CA ASP A 32 3.08 -2.62 -7.80
C ASP A 32 1.82 -1.75 -7.92
N ALA A 33 0.98 -2.03 -8.93
CA ALA A 33 -0.27 -1.31 -9.14
C ALA A 33 -1.28 -1.51 -7.99
N LEU A 34 -1.35 -2.70 -7.39
CA LEU A 34 -2.25 -2.95 -6.24
C LEU A 34 -1.84 -2.14 -5.02
N PHE A 35 -0.54 -2.04 -4.76
CA PHE A 35 0.00 -1.27 -3.64
C PHE A 35 -0.13 0.23 -3.90
N GLU A 36 0.28 0.71 -5.08
CA GLU A 36 0.22 2.13 -5.45
C GLU A 36 -1.22 2.68 -5.42
N ARG A 37 -2.22 1.86 -5.76
CA ARG A 37 -3.64 2.24 -5.71
C ARG A 37 -4.27 2.04 -4.32
N GLY A 38 -3.53 1.52 -3.35
CA GLY A 38 -4.01 1.25 -1.99
C GLY A 38 -5.05 0.12 -1.91
N ILE A 39 -5.12 -0.75 -2.93
CA ILE A 39 -5.97 -1.95 -2.93
C ILE A 39 -5.45 -2.95 -1.91
N VAL A 40 -4.11 -3.07 -1.83
CA VAL A 40 -3.40 -3.75 -0.75
C VAL A 40 -2.50 -2.78 0.00
N TYR A 41 -2.29 -3.05 1.27
CA TYR A 41 -1.39 -2.32 2.15
C TYR A 41 -0.74 -3.29 3.14
N VAL A 42 0.30 -2.85 3.84
CA VAL A 42 0.97 -3.67 4.87
C VAL A 42 0.60 -3.12 6.25
N GLN A 43 0.15 -4.00 7.14
CA GLN A 43 -0.17 -3.67 8.52
C GLN A 43 1.09 -3.49 9.38
N GLN A 44 0.88 -2.99 10.61
CA GLN A 44 1.94 -2.81 11.58
C GLN A 44 2.62 -4.13 11.98
N ASP A 45 1.98 -5.29 11.80
CA ASP A 45 2.59 -6.61 12.04
C ASP A 45 3.34 -7.16 10.80
N GLY A 46 3.49 -6.35 9.75
CA GLY A 46 4.15 -6.73 8.51
C GLY A 46 3.32 -7.62 7.57
N LYS A 47 2.05 -7.88 7.87
CA LYS A 47 1.18 -8.67 6.99
C LYS A 47 0.47 -7.81 5.96
N VAL A 48 0.30 -8.37 4.77
CA VAL A 48 -0.48 -7.76 3.70
C VAL A 48 -1.96 -7.84 4.05
N GLN A 49 -2.67 -6.73 3.88
CA GLN A 49 -4.12 -6.64 3.96
C GLN A 49 -4.69 -6.02 2.69
N SER A 50 -6.00 -6.16 2.51
CA SER A 50 -6.73 -5.45 1.48
C SER A 50 -7.64 -4.39 2.09
N ALA A 51 -7.76 -3.25 1.40
CA ALA A 51 -8.70 -2.21 1.73
C ALA A 51 -9.74 -2.03 0.62
N ALA A 52 -10.14 -3.13 -0.03
CA ALA A 52 -11.09 -3.13 -1.13
C ALA A 52 -12.39 -2.40 -0.76
N SER A 53 -12.49 -1.12 -1.13
CA SER A 53 -13.67 -0.29 -1.00
C SER A 53 -14.35 -0.20 -2.37
N GLY A 54 -15.19 -1.18 -2.68
CA GLY A 54 -15.95 -1.28 -3.94
C GLY A 54 -15.97 -2.69 -4.53
N ALA A 55 -16.78 -2.89 -5.56
CA ALA A 55 -16.84 -4.15 -6.30
C ALA A 55 -15.56 -4.31 -7.15
N LEU A 56 -14.54 -4.96 -6.60
CA LEU A 56 -13.48 -5.55 -7.41
C LEU A 56 -14.10 -6.60 -8.33
N THR A 57 -13.52 -6.81 -9.51
CA THR A 57 -13.91 -7.98 -10.31
C THR A 57 -13.60 -9.26 -9.53
N GLN A 58 -14.31 -10.34 -9.83
CA GLN A 58 -14.06 -11.63 -9.19
C GLN A 58 -12.59 -12.07 -9.33
N SER A 59 -12.03 -11.96 -10.54
CA SER A 59 -10.64 -12.31 -10.83
C SER A 59 -9.63 -11.50 -10.00
N LEU A 60 -9.90 -10.20 -9.80
CA LEU A 60 -9.06 -9.34 -9.00
C LEU A 60 -9.18 -9.66 -7.50
N THR A 61 -10.40 -9.98 -7.03
CA THR A 61 -10.65 -10.42 -5.66
C THR A 61 -9.90 -11.70 -5.34
N GLU A 62 -9.94 -12.69 -6.23
CA GLU A 62 -9.20 -13.95 -6.10
C GLU A 62 -7.69 -13.77 -6.15
N HIS A 63 -7.20 -12.80 -6.92
CA HIS A 63 -5.78 -12.47 -6.93
C HIS A 63 -5.35 -11.81 -5.61
N VAL A 64 -6.13 -10.85 -5.11
CA VAL A 64 -5.85 -10.14 -3.85
C VAL A 64 -5.92 -11.07 -2.66
N SER A 65 -6.89 -11.99 -2.60
CA SER A 65 -7.03 -12.94 -1.49
C SER A 65 -5.80 -13.84 -1.33
N LYS A 66 -5.10 -14.15 -2.44
CA LYS A 66 -3.84 -14.90 -2.41
C LYS A 66 -2.71 -14.12 -1.75
N LEU A 67 -2.78 -12.78 -1.70
CA LEU A 67 -1.78 -11.91 -1.10
C LEU A 67 -2.05 -11.62 0.38
N VAL A 68 -3.33 -11.48 0.76
CA VAL A 68 -3.73 -11.16 2.14
C VAL A 68 -3.19 -12.19 3.13
N GLY A 69 -2.68 -11.71 4.26
CA GLY A 69 -2.08 -12.51 5.33
C GLY A 69 -0.63 -12.91 5.09
N ARG A 70 -0.07 -12.75 3.88
CA ARG A 70 1.36 -12.99 3.64
C ARG A 70 2.21 -11.97 4.38
N VAL A 71 3.39 -12.41 4.82
CA VAL A 71 4.42 -11.52 5.39
C VAL A 71 5.10 -10.75 4.27
N CYS A 72 5.14 -9.42 4.40
CA CYS A 72 5.93 -8.56 3.54
C CYS A 72 7.39 -8.57 4.02
N THR A 73 8.29 -9.13 3.22
CA THR A 73 9.72 -9.24 3.59
C THR A 73 10.46 -7.90 3.63
N ALA A 74 9.87 -6.84 3.06
CA ALA A 74 10.39 -5.48 3.16
C ALA A 74 9.95 -4.77 4.44
N TRP A 75 9.02 -5.36 5.20
CA TRP A 75 8.63 -4.81 6.49
C TRP A 75 9.69 -5.10 7.55
N THR A 76 10.13 -4.04 8.20
CA THR A 76 11.05 -4.04 9.34
C THR A 76 10.64 -2.91 10.29
N PRO A 77 11.12 -2.89 11.54
CA PRO A 77 10.91 -1.74 12.43
C PRO A 77 11.39 -0.40 11.82
N ALA A 78 12.37 -0.42 10.92
CA ALA A 78 12.87 0.79 10.28
C ALA A 78 11.99 1.28 9.12
N SER A 79 11.36 0.35 8.38
CA SER A 79 10.45 0.64 7.26
C SER A 79 8.99 0.84 7.66
N GLU A 80 8.62 0.44 8.89
CA GLU A 80 7.26 0.50 9.45
C GLU A 80 6.58 1.86 9.20
N ARG A 81 7.27 2.97 9.48
CA ARG A 81 6.72 4.32 9.32
C ARG A 81 6.26 4.62 7.90
N PHE A 82 6.92 4.05 6.89
CA PHE A 82 6.59 4.30 5.49
C PHE A 82 5.37 3.49 5.07
N PHE A 83 5.24 2.26 5.57
CA PHE A 83 4.02 1.47 5.41
C PHE A 83 2.83 2.09 6.14
N ALA A 84 3.03 2.58 7.37
CA ALA A 84 2.00 3.31 8.11
C ALA A 84 1.54 4.57 7.37
N TRP A 85 2.49 5.34 6.81
CA TRP A 85 2.16 6.50 5.96
C TRP A 85 1.32 6.09 4.75
N HIS A 86 1.71 5.02 4.05
CA HIS A 86 1.01 4.53 2.86
C HIS A 86 -0.43 4.10 3.18
N ALA A 87 -0.60 3.27 4.21
CA ALA A 87 -1.90 2.79 4.65
C ALA A 87 -2.83 3.96 5.03
N GLY A 88 -2.34 4.91 5.84
CA GLY A 88 -3.10 6.09 6.24
C GLY A 88 -3.41 7.05 5.08
N HIS A 89 -2.48 7.20 4.12
CA HIS A 89 -2.71 8.02 2.93
C HIS A 89 -3.90 7.50 2.11
N HIS A 90 -3.93 6.20 1.83
CA HIS A 90 -5.01 5.59 1.06
C HIS A 90 -6.31 5.49 1.85
N GLU A 91 -6.25 5.31 3.17
CA GLU A 91 -7.44 5.38 4.03
C GLU A 91 -8.09 6.77 3.97
N ALA A 92 -7.30 7.84 4.06
CA ALA A 92 -7.81 9.20 3.94
C ALA A 92 -8.44 9.47 2.57
N ILE A 93 -7.89 8.92 1.49
CA ILE A 93 -8.48 9.02 0.14
C ILE A 93 -9.83 8.29 0.11
N ARG A 94 -9.90 7.05 0.58
CA ARG A 94 -11.14 6.25 0.59
C ARG A 94 -12.26 6.95 1.34
N ARG A 95 -11.99 7.41 2.57
CA ARG A 95 -12.98 8.12 3.39
C ARG A 95 -13.54 9.37 2.68
N ARG A 96 -12.68 10.11 1.95
CA ARG A 96 -13.12 11.27 1.16
C ARG A 96 -14.00 10.85 -0.02
N THR A 97 -13.62 9.80 -0.75
CA THR A 97 -14.39 9.29 -1.88
C THR A 97 -15.74 8.72 -1.45
N GLU A 98 -15.81 8.02 -0.32
CA GLU A 98 -17.07 7.52 0.25
C GLU A 98 -17.98 8.65 0.73
N ALA A 99 -17.44 9.64 1.44
CA ALA A 99 -18.19 10.82 1.86
C ALA A 99 -18.78 11.59 0.65
N GLN A 100 -18.06 11.67 -0.46
CA GLN A 100 -18.53 12.28 -1.71
C GLN A 100 -19.66 11.48 -2.39
N ARG A 101 -19.71 10.16 -2.24
CA ARG A 101 -20.77 9.30 -2.81
C ARG A 101 -22.05 9.28 -1.99
N LEU A 102 -21.97 9.53 -0.68
CA LEU A 102 -23.11 9.57 0.23
C LEU A 102 -23.78 10.95 0.31
N GLY A 103 -23.15 11.99 -0.26
CA GLY A 103 -23.64 13.37 -0.32
C GLY A 103 -24.35 13.75 -1.63
N THR A 104 -24.69 12.76 -2.47
CA THR A 104 -25.49 12.87 -3.71
C THR A 104 -26.74 12.02 -3.59
#